data_AF-A0A815YB60-F1
#
_entry.id   AF-A0A815YB60-F1
#
_cell.length_a   1.000
_cell.length_b   1.000
_cell.length_c   1.000
_cell.angle_alpha   90.00
_cell.angle_beta   90.00
_cell.angle_gamma   90.00
#
_symmetry.space_group_name_H-M   'P 1'
#
loop_
_entity.id
_entity.type
_entity.pdbx_description
1 polymer ?
#
loop_
_entity_poly.entity_id
_entity_poly.type
_entity_poly.pdbx_seq_one_letter_code
_entity_poly.pdbx_strand_id
1 'polypeptide(L)'
;MFIQLIIYAVPSIYAFYYFNPMSYYMIYCKIRMYLILSSALIYHWSYAAASFDRYALSSTNVRLRQLAKVKTAIRMLTAICLVSLTFSVYVPVVYEVKSSTCSIFNNPGATLFTTLSSILLNAFIPTTIMIICTLLIWKNLKEKRQRRRNLFNRENNNLAQEKQDRQALRMLLVQVIVLVLIRIPWLIYSINNVISSYVTNKSSERIAIENFITA
;
A
#
# COMPACT_ATOMS: atom_id res chain seq x y z
N MET A 1 -8.40 -4.47 -1.98
CA MET A 1 -9.03 -3.14 -2.06
C MET A 1 -10.40 -3.12 -1.38
N PHE A 2 -11.38 -3.93 -1.80
CA PHE A 2 -12.72 -3.95 -1.20
C PHE A 2 -12.73 -4.23 0.31
N ILE A 3 -12.03 -5.27 0.77
CA ILE A 3 -11.96 -5.60 2.20
C ILE A 3 -11.41 -4.43 3.03
N GLN A 4 -10.35 -3.77 2.54
CA GLN A 4 -9.76 -2.64 3.23
C GLN A 4 -10.66 -1.40 3.22
N LEU A 5 -11.38 -1.18 2.11
CA LEU A 5 -12.35 -0.10 2.01
C LEU A 5 -13.52 -0.33 2.97
N ILE A 6 -13.98 -1.58 3.12
CA ILE A 6 -15.02 -1.95 4.11
C ILE A 6 -14.52 -1.72 5.54
N ILE A 7 -13.32 -2.21 5.88
CA ILE A 7 -12.72 -2.06 7.22
C ILE A 7 -12.53 -0.57 7.58
N TYR A 8 -12.24 0.28 6.60
CA TYR A 8 -11.99 1.70 6.83
C TYR A 8 -13.27 2.56 6.76
N ALA A 9 -14.12 2.33 5.76
CA ALA A 9 -15.28 3.17 5.47
C ALA A 9 -16.46 2.85 6.38
N VAL A 10 -16.75 1.57 6.66
CA VAL A 10 -17.94 1.20 7.46
C VAL A 10 -17.89 1.80 8.86
N PRO A 11 -16.78 1.69 9.63
CA PRO A 11 -16.72 2.32 10.95
C PRO A 11 -16.67 3.84 10.90
N SER A 12 -16.10 4.42 9.83
CA SER A 12 -16.02 5.87 9.66
C SER A 12 -17.38 6.47 9.34
N ILE A 13 -18.17 5.83 8.47
CA ILE A 13 -19.56 6.21 8.17
C ILE A 13 -20.43 6.03 9.40
N TYR A 14 -20.26 4.93 10.15
CA TYR A 14 -20.99 4.71 11.39
C TYR A 14 -20.70 5.81 12.43
N ALA A 15 -19.44 6.26 12.53
CA ALA A 15 -19.05 7.34 13.43
C ALA A 15 -19.62 8.73 13.04
N PHE A 16 -20.11 8.91 11.81
CA PHE A 16 -20.83 10.15 11.43
C PHE A 16 -22.24 10.20 12.03
N TYR A 17 -22.88 9.05 12.24
CA TYR A 17 -24.26 8.98 12.71
C TYR A 17 -24.38 8.60 14.20
N TYR A 18 -23.33 7.99 14.77
CA TYR A 18 -23.32 7.46 16.13
C TYR A 18 -22.00 7.77 16.84
N PHE A 19 -22.02 7.69 18.18
CA PHE A 19 -20.83 7.82 19.01
C PHE A 19 -19.71 6.87 18.55
N ASN A 20 -18.51 7.40 18.33
CA ASN A 20 -17.39 6.64 17.78
C ASN A 20 -16.90 5.58 18.81
N PRO A 21 -17.09 4.28 18.56
CA PRO A 21 -16.71 3.23 19.51
C PRO A 21 -15.19 3.15 19.72
N MET A 22 -14.40 3.73 18.82
CA MET A 22 -12.93 3.83 18.93
C MET A 22 -12.49 4.66 20.13
N SER A 23 -13.32 5.61 20.56
CA SER A 23 -13.03 6.55 21.63
C SER A 23 -13.30 5.99 23.03
N TYR A 24 -14.02 4.88 23.13
CA TYR A 24 -14.51 4.33 24.40
C TYR A 24 -14.01 2.91 24.66
N TYR A 25 -14.03 2.06 23.63
CA TYR A 25 -13.68 0.65 23.80
C TYR A 25 -12.23 0.39 23.40
N MET A 26 -11.37 0.20 24.41
CA MET A 26 -9.93 -0.07 24.19
C MET A 26 -9.71 -1.30 23.30
N ILE A 27 -10.47 -2.38 23.53
CA ILE A 27 -10.39 -3.62 22.76
C ILE A 27 -10.74 -3.35 21.29
N TYR A 28 -11.81 -2.58 21.03
CA TYR A 28 -12.24 -2.24 19.68
C TYR A 28 -11.17 -1.43 18.95
N CYS A 29 -10.56 -0.43 19.60
CA CYS A 29 -9.53 0.34 18.94
C CYS A 29 -8.31 -0.54 18.57
N LYS A 30 -7.82 -1.34 19.50
CA LYS A 30 -6.64 -2.21 19.27
C LYS A 30 -6.86 -3.15 18.09
N ILE A 31 -8.01 -3.83 18.05
CA ILE A 31 -8.38 -4.74 16.96
C ILE A 31 -8.51 -3.98 15.64
N ARG A 32 -9.17 -2.81 15.64
CA ARG A 32 -9.36 -2.02 14.42
C ARG A 32 -8.02 -1.55 13.85
N MET A 33 -7.12 -1.01 14.67
CA MET A 33 -5.80 -0.57 14.22
C MET A 33 -4.96 -1.75 13.70
N TYR A 34 -5.02 -2.91 14.37
CA TYR A 34 -4.37 -4.13 13.90
C TYR A 34 -4.86 -4.55 12.51
N LEU A 35 -6.19 -4.58 12.31
CA LEU A 35 -6.79 -4.94 11.02
C LEU A 35 -6.46 -3.92 9.92
N ILE A 36 -6.45 -2.63 10.22
CA ILE A 36 -6.07 -1.59 9.26
C ILE A 36 -4.62 -1.76 8.82
N LEU A 37 -3.69 -1.95 9.76
CA LEU A 37 -2.27 -2.08 9.42
C LEU A 37 -1.99 -3.38 8.66
N SER A 38 -2.49 -4.52 9.16
CA SER A 38 -2.28 -5.82 8.52
C SER A 38 -2.88 -5.88 7.12
N SER A 39 -4.11 -5.40 6.95
CA SER A 39 -4.74 -5.36 5.62
C SER A 39 -4.00 -4.43 4.65
N ALA A 40 -3.48 -3.29 5.13
CA ALA A 40 -2.66 -2.39 4.32
C ALA A 40 -1.39 -3.07 3.80
N LEU A 41 -0.67 -3.75 4.69
CA LEU A 41 0.57 -4.45 4.32
C LEU A 41 0.26 -5.55 3.31
N ILE A 42 -0.71 -6.41 3.59
CA ILE A 42 -1.10 -7.49 2.68
C ILE A 42 -1.44 -6.91 1.30
N TYR A 43 -2.24 -5.84 1.26
CA TYR A 43 -2.67 -5.20 0.04
C TYR A 43 -1.50 -4.66 -0.79
N HIS A 44 -0.62 -3.86 -0.18
CA HIS A 44 0.50 -3.24 -0.90
C HIS A 44 1.53 -4.25 -1.39
N TRP A 45 1.89 -5.21 -0.53
CA TRP A 45 2.87 -6.22 -0.88
C TRP A 45 2.32 -7.22 -1.91
N SER A 46 1.02 -7.54 -1.85
CA SER A 46 0.38 -8.34 -2.90
C SER A 46 0.40 -7.62 -4.25
N TYR A 47 0.21 -6.31 -4.27
CA TYR A 47 0.31 -5.54 -5.51
C TYR A 47 1.73 -5.45 -6.04
N ALA A 48 2.71 -5.23 -5.17
CA ALA A 48 4.12 -5.27 -5.56
C ALA A 48 4.50 -6.64 -6.14
N ALA A 49 4.05 -7.73 -5.51
CA ALA A 49 4.25 -9.09 -5.99
C ALA A 49 3.55 -9.34 -7.34
N ALA A 50 2.33 -8.83 -7.54
CA ALA A 50 1.63 -8.93 -8.82
C ALA A 50 2.33 -8.15 -9.95
N SER A 51 2.89 -6.97 -9.65
CA SER A 51 3.72 -6.22 -10.58
C SER A 51 5.00 -6.97 -10.94
N PHE A 52 5.64 -7.62 -9.96
CA PHE A 52 6.81 -8.45 -10.19
C PHE A 52 6.50 -9.70 -11.02
N ASP A 53 5.37 -10.37 -10.76
CA ASP A 53 4.90 -11.52 -11.54
C ASP A 53 4.70 -11.16 -13.02
N ARG A 54 4.06 -10.02 -13.29
CA ARG A 54 3.90 -9.48 -14.66
C ARG A 54 5.25 -9.14 -15.29
N TYR A 55 6.20 -8.60 -14.52
CA TYR A 55 7.56 -8.39 -14.99
C TYR A 55 8.24 -9.71 -15.38
N ALA A 56 8.16 -10.72 -14.51
CA ALA A 56 8.73 -12.04 -14.75
C ALA A 56 8.14 -12.71 -16.01
N LEU A 57 6.83 -12.56 -16.26
CA LEU A 57 6.17 -13.04 -17.48
C LEU A 57 6.62 -12.29 -18.75
N SER A 58 6.87 -10.98 -18.64
CA SER A 58 7.33 -10.15 -19.77
C SER A 58 8.80 -10.39 -20.15
N SER A 59 9.58 -10.93 -19.24
CA SER A 59 11.02 -11.13 -19.41
C SER A 59 11.34 -12.27 -20.38
N THR A 60 12.43 -12.12 -21.13
CA THR A 60 12.95 -13.15 -22.04
C THR A 60 13.75 -14.24 -21.31
N ASN A 61 14.12 -14.00 -20.05
CA ASN A 61 14.91 -14.93 -19.26
C ASN A 61 14.03 -16.07 -18.72
N VAL A 62 14.37 -17.30 -19.09
CA VAL A 62 13.65 -18.53 -18.69
C VAL A 62 13.58 -18.70 -17.17
N ARG A 63 14.64 -18.33 -16.43
CA ARG A 63 14.66 -18.44 -14.96
C ARG A 63 13.63 -17.53 -14.31
N LEU A 64 13.50 -16.29 -14.80
CA LEU A 64 12.50 -15.34 -14.34
C LEU A 64 11.09 -15.84 -14.66
N ARG A 65 10.86 -16.34 -15.88
CA ARG A 65 9.55 -16.87 -16.28
C ARG A 65 9.10 -18.09 -15.46
N GLN A 66 10.05 -18.90 -14.96
CA GLN A 66 9.74 -20.02 -14.07
C GLN A 66 9.24 -19.57 -12.68
N LEU A 67 9.55 -18.35 -12.24
CA LEU A 67 9.04 -17.79 -10.99
C LEU A 67 7.56 -17.41 -11.10
N ALA A 68 7.08 -17.06 -12.29
CA ALA A 68 5.68 -16.70 -12.56
C ALA A 68 4.73 -17.92 -12.67
N LYS A 69 5.00 -18.99 -11.90
CA LYS A 69 4.13 -20.16 -11.80
C LYS A 69 3.10 -19.93 -10.69
N VAL A 70 1.88 -20.39 -10.92
CA VAL A 70 0.77 -20.30 -9.94
C VAL A 70 1.16 -20.85 -8.55
N LYS A 71 1.88 -21.98 -8.50
CA LYS A 71 2.35 -22.56 -7.23
C LYS A 71 3.29 -21.61 -6.46
N THR A 72 4.16 -20.90 -7.17
CA THR A 72 5.07 -19.92 -6.58
C THR A 72 4.30 -18.68 -6.11
N ALA A 73 3.36 -18.20 -6.91
CA ALA A 73 2.50 -17.07 -6.56
C ALA A 73 1.70 -17.33 -5.27
N ILE A 74 1.11 -18.53 -5.12
CA ILE A 74 0.39 -18.93 -3.91
C ILE A 74 1.33 -18.97 -2.70
N ARG A 75 2.53 -19.52 -2.84
CA ARG A 75 3.54 -19.54 -1.75
C ARG A 75 3.95 -18.13 -1.33
N MET A 76 4.21 -17.24 -2.29
CA MET A 76 4.55 -15.84 -2.02
C MET A 76 3.40 -15.09 -1.33
N LEU A 77 2.16 -15.26 -1.81
CA LEU A 77 0.99 -14.63 -1.20
C LEU A 77 0.77 -15.13 0.24
N THR A 78 0.94 -16.43 0.47
CA THR A 78 0.84 -17.01 1.81
C THR A 78 1.92 -16.44 2.74
N ALA A 79 3.16 -16.32 2.25
CA ALA A 79 4.25 -15.70 3.01
C ALA A 79 3.96 -14.22 3.33
N ILE A 80 3.45 -13.45 2.37
CA ILE A 80 3.06 -12.05 2.57
C ILE A 80 2.00 -11.93 3.66
N CYS A 81 0.97 -12.79 3.63
CA CYS A 81 -0.07 -12.81 4.65
C CYS A 81 0.51 -13.11 6.05
N LEU A 82 1.32 -14.16 6.17
CA LEU A 82 1.92 -14.54 7.45
C LEU A 82 2.82 -13.44 8.01
N VAL A 83 3.72 -12.90 7.19
CA VAL A 83 4.64 -11.81 7.60
C VAL A 83 3.86 -10.54 7.96
N SER A 84 2.81 -10.19 7.22
CA SER A 84 2.02 -8.99 7.51
C SER A 84 1.23 -9.12 8.81
N LEU A 85 0.68 -10.31 9.08
CA LEU A 85 -0.07 -10.59 10.31
C LEU A 85 0.84 -10.60 11.54
N THR A 86 2.02 -11.23 11.45
CA THR A 86 3.00 -11.25 12.54
C THR A 86 3.61 -9.87 12.79
N PHE A 87 3.95 -9.15 11.72
CA PHE A 87 4.47 -7.79 11.85
C PHE A 87 3.46 -6.86 12.52
N SER A 88 2.16 -7.03 12.29
CA SER A 88 1.15 -6.15 12.88
C SER A 88 0.90 -6.38 14.37
N VAL A 89 1.47 -7.43 14.99
CA VAL A 89 1.23 -7.79 16.40
C VAL A 89 1.68 -6.72 17.39
N TYR A 90 2.63 -5.83 17.04
CA TYR A 90 3.03 -4.75 17.94
C TYR A 90 1.92 -3.70 18.15
N VAL A 91 0.99 -3.56 17.21
CA VAL A 91 -0.08 -2.55 17.24
C VAL A 91 -0.96 -2.65 18.50
N PRO A 92 -1.56 -3.80 18.85
CA PRO A 92 -2.38 -3.91 20.06
C PRO A 92 -1.59 -3.67 21.37
N VAL A 93 -0.26 -3.76 21.34
CA VAL A 93 0.58 -3.49 22.52
C VAL A 93 0.77 -1.99 22.72
N VAL A 94 0.94 -1.25 21.62
CA VAL A 94 1.37 0.17 21.65
C VAL A 94 0.20 1.16 21.64
N TYR A 95 -0.94 0.79 21.07
CA TYR A 95 -2.11 1.67 21.00
C TYR A 95 -2.91 1.66 22.31
N GLU A 96 -3.30 2.85 22.77
CA GLU A 96 -4.13 3.04 23.94
C GLU A 96 -5.29 4.01 23.64
N VAL A 97 -6.29 4.06 24.51
CA VAL A 97 -7.38 5.03 24.45
C VAL A 97 -7.23 5.98 25.63
N LYS A 98 -7.02 7.28 25.36
CA LYS A 98 -7.03 8.35 26.38
C LYS A 98 -7.80 9.55 25.85
N SER A 99 -8.58 10.17 26.74
CA SER A 99 -9.37 11.37 26.44
C SER A 99 -10.18 11.25 25.15
N SER A 100 -10.91 10.14 24.98
CA SER A 100 -11.74 9.86 23.79
C SER A 100 -10.99 9.76 22.45
N THR A 101 -9.67 9.63 22.47
CA THR A 101 -8.86 9.42 21.26
C THR A 101 -8.07 8.13 21.38
N CYS A 102 -7.94 7.42 20.26
CA CYS A 102 -7.11 6.23 20.20
C CYS A 102 -5.81 6.52 19.49
N SER A 103 -4.72 6.50 20.24
CA SER A 103 -3.40 6.86 19.76
C SER A 103 -2.31 6.24 20.63
N ILE A 104 -1.06 6.50 20.25
CA ILE A 104 0.12 6.13 21.01
C ILE A 104 0.40 7.30 21.98
N PHE A 105 0.24 7.07 23.28
CA PHE A 105 0.45 8.11 24.30
C PHE A 105 1.79 7.93 25.01
N ASN A 106 2.45 9.03 25.35
CA ASN A 106 3.67 9.10 26.18
C ASN A 106 4.85 8.22 25.73
N ASN A 107 4.89 7.80 24.47
CA ASN A 107 6.00 7.01 23.92
C ASN A 107 6.44 7.56 22.54
N PRO A 108 7.28 8.60 22.51
CA PRO A 108 7.72 9.22 21.25
C PRO A 108 8.49 8.22 20.37
N GLY A 109 9.25 7.30 20.97
CA GLY A 109 9.97 6.25 20.24
C GLY A 109 9.03 5.31 19.50
N ALA A 110 7.93 4.89 20.15
CA ALA A 110 6.94 4.02 19.52
C ALA A 110 6.13 4.74 18.42
N THR A 111 5.84 6.04 18.60
CA THR A 111 5.19 6.88 17.56
C THR A 111 6.08 7.01 16.33
N LEU A 112 7.38 7.29 16.52
CA LEU A 112 8.36 7.31 15.42
C LEU A 112 8.46 5.96 14.72
N PHE A 113 8.64 4.89 15.49
CA PHE A 113 8.77 3.55 14.94
C PHE A 113 7.55 3.17 14.09
N THR A 114 6.34 3.41 14.62
CA THR A 114 5.08 3.10 13.92
C THR A 114 4.93 3.94 12.65
N THR A 115 5.29 5.23 12.70
CA THR A 115 5.16 6.11 11.54
C THR A 115 6.19 5.80 10.48
N LEU A 116 7.46 5.65 10.85
CA LEU A 116 8.54 5.30 9.93
C LEU A 116 8.31 3.93 9.29
N SER A 117 7.91 2.93 10.08
CA SER A 117 7.57 1.61 9.56
C SER A 117 6.41 1.68 8.59
N SER A 118 5.39 2.49 8.89
CA SER A 118 4.25 2.68 7.99
C SER A 118 4.67 3.37 6.69
N ILE A 119 5.47 4.43 6.74
CA ILE A 119 5.94 5.12 5.53
C ILE A 119 6.81 4.20 4.68
N LEU A 120 7.79 3.51 5.28
CA LEU A 120 8.73 2.69 4.53
C LEU A 120 8.07 1.42 3.99
N LEU A 121 7.39 0.64 4.85
CA LEU A 121 6.87 -0.67 4.49
C LEU A 121 5.52 -0.63 3.79
N ASN A 122 4.67 0.36 4.05
CA ASN A 122 3.38 0.48 3.36
C ASN A 122 3.42 1.38 2.13
N ALA A 123 4.20 2.47 2.14
CA ALA A 123 4.18 3.43 1.04
C ALA A 123 5.42 3.31 0.15
N PHE A 124 6.61 3.52 0.70
CA PHE A 124 7.81 3.75 -0.10
C PHE A 124 8.28 2.49 -0.84
N ILE A 125 8.59 1.42 -0.10
CA ILE A 125 9.14 0.18 -0.65
C ILE A 125 8.23 -0.49 -1.68
N PRO A 126 6.93 -0.77 -1.40
CA PRO A 126 6.07 -1.41 -2.39
C PRO A 126 5.90 -0.53 -3.64
N THR A 127 5.82 0.79 -3.48
CA THR A 127 5.67 1.71 -4.62
C THR A 127 6.92 1.77 -5.49
N THR A 128 8.13 1.80 -4.89
CA THR A 128 9.38 1.76 -5.68
C THR A 128 9.51 0.46 -6.45
N ILE A 129 9.17 -0.68 -5.84
CA ILE A 129 9.14 -1.99 -6.53
C ILE A 129 8.16 -1.95 -7.71
N MET A 130 6.95 -1.44 -7.52
CA MET A 130 5.95 -1.32 -8.58
C MET A 130 6.41 -0.42 -9.74
N ILE A 131 7.02 0.73 -9.43
CA ILE A 131 7.57 1.65 -10.44
C ILE A 131 8.67 0.96 -11.24
N ILE A 132 9.65 0.36 -10.57
CA ILE A 132 10.76 -0.36 -11.21
C ILE A 132 10.22 -1.48 -12.09
N CYS A 133 9.32 -2.32 -11.58
CA CYS A 133 8.70 -3.40 -12.36
C CYS A 133 7.98 -2.86 -13.60
N THR A 134 7.25 -1.76 -13.47
CA THR A 134 6.52 -1.17 -14.60
C THR A 134 7.46 -0.64 -15.68
N LEU A 135 8.55 0.03 -15.29
CA LEU A 135 9.59 0.49 -16.22
C LEU A 135 10.28 -0.69 -16.93
N LEU A 136 10.58 -1.76 -16.19
CA LEU A 136 11.18 -2.97 -16.76
C LEU A 136 10.24 -3.70 -17.73
N ILE A 137 8.95 -3.82 -17.40
CA ILE A 137 7.94 -4.37 -18.31
C ILE A 137 7.89 -3.53 -19.60
N TRP A 138 7.89 -2.20 -19.47
CA TRP A 138 7.88 -1.30 -20.62
C TRP A 138 9.10 -1.49 -21.53
N LYS A 139 10.30 -1.60 -20.94
CA LYS A 139 11.54 -1.92 -21.68
C LYS A 139 11.43 -3.25 -22.41
N ASN A 140 11.03 -4.32 -21.71
CA ASN A 140 10.87 -5.66 -22.29
C ASN A 140 9.88 -5.68 -23.45
N LEU A 141 8.74 -4.98 -23.31
CA LEU A 141 7.74 -4.88 -24.37
C LEU A 141 8.24 -4.07 -25.57
N LYS A 142 9.01 -2.99 -25.35
CA LYS A 142 9.63 -2.20 -26.44
C LYS A 142 10.61 -3.05 -27.23
N GLU A 143 11.48 -3.80 -26.55
CA GLU A 143 12.43 -4.72 -27.20
C GLU A 143 11.71 -5.85 -27.96
N LYS A 144 10.68 -6.45 -27.35
CA LYS A 144 9.84 -7.48 -28.00
C LYS A 144 9.17 -6.95 -29.26
N ARG A 145 8.67 -5.71 -29.25
CA ARG A 145 8.10 -5.03 -30.44
C ARG A 145 9.14 -4.80 -31.52
N GLN A 146 10.33 -4.31 -31.16
CA GLN A 146 11.39 -4.02 -32.12
C GLN A 146 11.88 -5.31 -32.80
N ARG A 147 12.07 -6.40 -32.04
CA ARG A 147 12.42 -7.72 -32.61
C ARG A 147 11.34 -8.26 -33.54
N ARG A 148 10.05 -8.07 -33.20
CA ARG A 148 8.92 -8.52 -34.02
C ARG A 148 8.74 -7.70 -35.29
N ARG A 149 9.00 -6.38 -35.25
CA ARG A 149 9.03 -5.54 -36.45
C ARG A 149 10.11 -5.98 -37.45
N ASN A 150 11.22 -6.55 -36.98
CA ASN A 150 12.24 -7.07 -37.87
C ASN A 150 11.89 -8.45 -38.46
N LEU A 151 10.87 -9.13 -37.93
CA LEU A 151 10.39 -10.46 -38.35
C LEU A 151 9.04 -10.37 -39.11
N PHE A 152 8.82 -9.29 -39.87
CA PHE A 152 7.65 -9.09 -40.73
C PHE A 152 7.40 -10.35 -41.59
N ASN A 153 6.41 -11.18 -41.17
CA ASN A 153 5.64 -12.16 -41.95
C ASN A 153 4.84 -13.17 -41.10
N ARG A 154 4.91 -13.17 -39.76
CA ARG A 154 4.14 -14.13 -38.92
C ARG A 154 2.88 -13.54 -38.26
N GLU A 155 1.78 -13.68 -39.00
CA GLU A 155 0.40 -14.06 -38.60
C GLU A 155 -0.37 -13.32 -37.49
N ASN A 156 -1.67 -13.14 -37.79
CA ASN A 156 -2.78 -12.56 -37.01
C ASN A 156 -2.85 -12.91 -35.51
N ASN A 157 -2.28 -14.04 -35.07
CA ASN A 157 -2.28 -14.44 -33.65
C ASN A 157 -1.45 -13.50 -32.75
N ASN A 158 -0.47 -12.78 -33.31
CA ASN A 158 0.40 -11.89 -32.55
C ASN A 158 -0.27 -10.54 -32.17
N LEU A 159 -1.25 -10.09 -32.95
CA LEU A 159 -1.95 -8.82 -32.72
C LEU A 159 -2.86 -8.88 -31.47
N ALA A 160 -3.51 -10.02 -31.24
CA ALA A 160 -4.36 -10.23 -30.07
C ALA A 160 -3.54 -10.21 -28.76
N GLN A 161 -2.39 -10.89 -28.76
CA GLN A 161 -1.52 -10.95 -27.59
C GLN A 161 -0.82 -9.61 -27.31
N GLU A 162 -0.50 -8.83 -28.35
CA GLU A 162 0.02 -7.47 -28.16
C GLU A 162 -1.01 -6.50 -27.55
N LYS A 163 -2.30 -6.64 -27.94
CA LYS A 163 -3.39 -5.86 -27.35
C LYS A 163 -3.56 -6.20 -25.87
N GLN A 164 -3.51 -7.48 -25.49
CA GLN A 164 -3.58 -7.92 -24.10
C GLN A 164 -2.39 -7.41 -23.26
N ASP A 165 -1.16 -7.54 -23.75
CA ASP A 165 0.05 -7.03 -23.08
C ASP A 165 -0.04 -5.51 -22.86
N ARG A 166 -0.55 -4.76 -23.85
CA ARG A 166 -0.73 -3.30 -23.76
C ARG A 166 -1.82 -2.91 -22.77
N GLN A 167 -2.93 -3.64 -22.73
CA GLN A 167 -4.01 -3.40 -21.78
C GLN A 167 -3.55 -3.66 -20.35
N ALA A 168 -2.80 -4.75 -20.12
CA ALA A 168 -2.23 -5.08 -18.82
C ALA A 168 -1.24 -4.00 -18.34
N LEU A 169 -0.37 -3.48 -19.22
CA LEU A 169 0.55 -2.40 -18.88
C LEU A 169 -0.17 -1.07 -18.62
N ARG A 170 -1.18 -0.72 -19.43
CA ARG A 170 -1.99 0.50 -19.22
C ARG A 170 -2.71 0.45 -17.88
N MET A 171 -3.26 -0.71 -17.52
CA MET A 171 -3.89 -0.93 -16.22
C MET A 171 -2.91 -0.71 -15.07
N LEU A 172 -1.70 -1.28 -15.14
CA LEU A 172 -0.66 -1.10 -14.11
C LEU A 172 -0.24 0.37 -13.97
N LEU A 173 -0.02 1.08 -15.08
CA LEU A 173 0.36 2.49 -15.04
C LEU A 173 -0.72 3.36 -14.40
N VAL A 174 -1.98 3.19 -14.82
CA VAL A 174 -3.10 3.91 -14.21
C VAL A 174 -3.17 3.60 -12.72
N GLN A 175 -3.00 2.34 -12.34
CA GLN A 175 -3.04 1.93 -10.94
C GLN A 175 -1.91 2.57 -10.12
N VAL A 176 -0.67 2.61 -10.63
CA VAL A 176 0.46 3.27 -9.97
C VAL A 176 0.20 4.76 -9.81
N ILE A 177 -0.29 5.44 -10.84
CA ILE A 177 -0.59 6.88 -10.80
C ILE A 177 -1.67 7.17 -9.75
N VAL A 178 -2.78 6.42 -9.78
CA VAL A 178 -3.89 6.58 -8.82
C VAL A 178 -3.41 6.32 -7.39
N LEU A 179 -2.61 5.27 -7.17
CA LEU A 179 -2.05 4.97 -5.86
C LEU A 179 -1.14 6.09 -5.35
N VAL A 180 -0.25 6.62 -6.20
CA VAL A 180 0.64 7.73 -5.83
C VAL A 180 -0.17 8.98 -5.46
N LEU A 181 -1.16 9.36 -6.28
CA LEU A 181 -1.99 10.54 -6.03
C LEU A 181 -2.79 10.44 -4.73
N ILE A 182 -3.34 9.26 -4.42
CA ILE A 182 -4.09 9.02 -3.17
C ILE A 182 -3.14 8.98 -1.94
N ARG A 183 -1.91 8.50 -2.11
CA ARG A 183 -0.96 8.30 -1.00
C ARG A 183 -0.22 9.58 -0.60
N ILE A 184 0.02 10.50 -1.54
CA ILE A 184 0.73 11.76 -1.25
C ILE A 184 0.05 12.56 -0.12
N PRO A 185 -1.27 12.83 -0.14
CA PRO A 185 -1.94 13.54 0.95
C PRO A 185 -1.78 12.84 2.31
N TRP A 186 -1.88 11.52 2.33
CA TRP A 186 -1.71 10.73 3.55
C TRP A 186 -0.28 10.77 4.10
N LEU A 187 0.72 10.75 3.21
CA LEU A 187 2.13 10.92 3.58
C LEU A 187 2.38 12.30 4.20
N ILE A 188 1.86 13.36 3.57
CA ILE A 188 1.97 14.73 4.07
C ILE A 188 1.34 14.83 5.47
N TYR A 189 0.13 14.31 5.64
CA TYR A 189 -0.55 14.28 6.94
C TYR A 189 0.26 13.52 8.01
N SER A 190 0.80 12.36 7.66
CA SER A 190 1.58 11.53 8.60
C SER A 190 2.88 12.21 9.03
N ILE A 191 3.58 12.87 8.10
CA ILE A 191 4.80 13.63 8.41
C ILE A 191 4.46 14.83 9.31
N ASN A 192 3.37 15.54 9.02
CA ASN A 192 2.91 16.66 9.84
C ASN A 192 2.61 16.23 11.28
N ASN A 193 1.93 15.10 11.48
CA ASN A 193 1.66 14.55 12.81
C ASN A 193 2.94 14.24 13.60
N VAL A 194 3.96 13.67 12.94
CA VAL A 194 5.25 13.41 13.59
C VAL A 194 5.91 14.73 13.97
N ILE A 195 6.05 15.67 13.04
CA ILE A 195 6.66 16.98 13.34
C ILE A 195 5.92 17.67 14.50
N SER A 196 4.59 17.63 14.48
CA SER A 196 3.74 18.20 15.53
C SER A 196 3.89 17.52 16.89
N SER A 197 4.39 16.28 16.96
CA SER A 197 4.71 15.60 18.22
C SER A 197 6.09 15.96 18.80
N TYR A 198 6.98 16.55 17.99
CA TYR A 198 8.33 16.96 18.40
C TYR A 198 8.47 18.47 18.62
N VAL A 199 7.59 19.30 18.04
CA VAL A 199 7.62 20.75 18.22
C VAL A 199 6.88 21.13 19.50
N THR A 200 7.63 21.54 20.53
CA THR A 200 7.10 21.98 21.84
C THR A 200 6.56 23.41 21.83
N ASN A 201 6.99 24.26 20.89
CA ASN A 201 6.49 25.62 20.70
C ASN A 201 5.64 25.71 19.43
N LYS A 202 4.34 25.39 19.53
CA LYS A 202 3.39 25.59 18.43
C LYS A 202 2.79 27.00 18.50
N SER A 203 2.72 27.70 17.37
CA SER A 203 1.98 28.96 17.27
C SER A 203 0.48 28.71 17.41
N SER A 204 -0.25 29.70 17.95
CA SER A 204 -1.70 29.63 18.18
C SER A 204 -2.49 29.32 16.90
N GLU A 205 -2.02 29.81 15.75
CA GLU A 205 -2.61 29.54 14.43
C GLU A 205 -2.48 28.07 14.01
N ARG A 206 -1.34 27.44 14.29
CA ARG A 206 -1.12 26.02 13.96
C ARG A 206 -2.01 25.10 14.82
N ILE A 207 -2.29 25.49 16.06
CA ILE A 207 -3.22 24.77 16.94
C ILE A 207 -4.66 24.91 16.42
N ALA A 208 -5.06 26.08 15.95
CA ALA A 208 -6.39 26.30 15.36
C ALA A 208 -6.60 25.46 14.09
N ILE A 209 -5.57 25.36 13.22
CA ILE A 209 -5.62 24.54 12.00
C ILE A 209 -5.66 23.04 12.34
N GLU A 210 -4.86 22.59 13.31
CA GLU A 210 -4.87 21.19 13.76
C GLU A 210 -6.24 20.82 14.33
N ASN A 211 -6.84 21.67 15.17
CA ASN A 211 -8.17 21.45 15.73
C ASN A 211 -9.27 21.41 14.65
N PHE A 212 -9.16 22.21 13.60
CA PHE A 212 -10.12 22.20 12.49
C PHE A 212 -10.02 20.94 11.63
N ILE A 213 -8.82 20.36 11.48
CA ILE A 213 -8.60 19.12 10.72
C ILE A 213 -8.99 17.87 11.53
N THR A 214 -8.92 17.95 12.86
CA THR A 214 -9.29 16.83 13.77
C THR A 214 -10.74 16.86 14.27
N ALA A 215 -11.47 17.95 14.08
CA ALA A 215 -12.91 18.04 14.35
C ALA A 215 -13.72 17.32 13.26
#